data_AF-A0A3M4QGZ9-F1
#
_entry.id   AF-A0A3M4QGZ9-F1
#
_cell.length_a   1.000
_cell.length_b   1.000
_cell.length_c   1.000
_cell.angle_alpha   90.00
_cell.angle_beta   90.00
_cell.angle_gamma   90.00
#
_symmetry.space_group_name_H-M   'P 1'
#
loop_
_entity.id
_entity.type
_entity.pdbx_description
1 polymer ?
#
loop_
_entity_poly.entity_id
_entity_poly.type
_entity_poly.pdbx_seq_one_letter_code
_entity_poly.pdbx_strand_id
1 'polypeptide(L)'
;RVTFPYILLISLSSLAGAILNTWNRFSVPAFVPTLLNVSMIIFALFLTPYFDPPVMALGWAVLAGGLAQLLYQLPHLKKIGMLVLPRLNLKDTGVWRVMRNMLPAILGVSVSQISLIINTAFASLLVSGSVSWMYYADRLMELPSGVLGVALGTILLPTLSRTYASKDRQEYSRILDWGLRLCFMLVLPCSLALGILAEPLTVSLFQYGQFSAFDASMTQRALVAYSVGLLGIIVIKVLAPGFYAQQNIRTPVKIAIFTLIVTQLLNLVFIGPLAHAGLALAISAGACINAGLLFYQLRKQQMYQPQPGWGLFALKLLVAVAMMSAVLLGLMHFMPAWDQGHMLERFMRLGVLVVAGVVVYFGMLLLQGFRLRDFNRKSLG
;
A
#
# COMPACT_ATOMS: atom_id res chain seq x y z
N ARG A 1 -20.82 -13.33 -8.70
CA ARG A 1 -22.19 -13.40 -8.12
C ARG A 1 -22.16 -13.93 -6.69
N VAL A 2 -21.53 -15.08 -6.44
CA VAL A 2 -21.36 -15.64 -5.07
C VAL A 2 -20.65 -14.68 -4.12
N THR A 3 -19.69 -13.89 -4.59
CA THR A 3 -18.97 -12.92 -3.74
C THR A 3 -19.76 -11.64 -3.45
N PHE A 4 -20.90 -11.36 -4.09
CA PHE A 4 -21.60 -10.08 -3.95
C PHE A 4 -22.13 -9.81 -2.53
N PRO A 5 -22.73 -10.79 -1.80
CA PRO A 5 -23.16 -10.60 -0.41
C PRO A 5 -22.02 -10.23 0.56
N TYR A 6 -20.76 -10.48 0.20
CA TYR A 6 -19.61 -10.07 1.01
C TYR A 6 -19.58 -8.56 1.25
N ILE A 7 -20.04 -7.75 0.30
CA ILE A 7 -20.10 -6.28 0.44
C ILE A 7 -20.98 -5.88 1.62
N LEU A 8 -22.10 -6.56 1.82
CA LEU A 8 -22.97 -6.34 2.98
C LEU A 8 -22.24 -6.74 4.26
N LEU A 9 -21.66 -7.94 4.30
CA LEU A 9 -20.96 -8.47 5.47
C LEU A 9 -19.78 -7.59 5.91
N ILE A 10 -18.92 -7.18 4.97
CA ILE A 10 -17.78 -6.30 5.26
C ILE A 10 -18.23 -4.90 5.67
N SER A 11 -19.34 -4.39 5.14
CA SER A 11 -19.90 -3.10 5.54
C SER A 11 -20.42 -3.13 6.98
N LEU A 12 -21.17 -4.17 7.35
CA LEU A 12 -21.62 -4.37 8.74
C LEU A 12 -20.42 -4.59 9.67
N SER A 13 -19.43 -5.37 9.25
CA SER A 13 -18.21 -5.57 10.04
C SER A 13 -17.40 -4.29 10.21
N SER A 14 -17.35 -3.42 9.19
CA SER A 14 -16.68 -2.12 9.28
C SER A 14 -17.42 -1.17 10.24
N LEU A 15 -18.75 -1.18 10.23
CA LEU A 15 -19.58 -0.43 11.19
C LEU A 15 -19.34 -0.92 12.62
N ALA A 16 -19.41 -2.23 12.83
CA ALA A 16 -19.10 -2.88 14.10
C ALA A 16 -17.68 -2.54 14.59
N GLY A 17 -16.70 -2.57 13.69
CA GLY A 17 -15.32 -2.19 13.95
C GLY A 17 -15.18 -0.72 14.37
N ALA A 18 -15.89 0.19 13.69
CA ALA A 18 -15.90 1.61 14.04
C ALA A 18 -16.48 1.87 15.44
N ILE A 19 -17.57 1.18 15.83
CA ILE A 19 -18.14 1.26 17.18
C ILE A 19 -17.16 0.73 18.22
N LEU A 20 -16.47 -0.38 17.95
CA LEU A 20 -15.46 -0.91 18.87
C LEU A 20 -14.26 0.04 19.02
N ASN A 21 -13.86 0.72 17.94
CA ASN A 21 -12.79 1.73 17.98
C ASN A 21 -13.15 2.94 18.85
N THR A 22 -14.41 3.40 18.85
CA THR A 22 -14.83 4.52 19.73
C THR A 22 -14.82 4.14 21.21
N TRP A 23 -14.97 2.86 21.53
CA TRP A 23 -14.83 2.29 22.87
C TRP A 23 -13.40 1.83 23.20
N ASN A 24 -12.39 2.33 22.48
CA ASN A 24 -10.97 2.01 22.66
C ASN A 24 -10.60 0.52 22.51
N ARG A 25 -11.42 -0.29 21.82
CA ARG A 25 -11.15 -1.71 21.54
C ARG A 25 -10.54 -1.87 20.15
N PHE A 26 -9.31 -1.41 19.94
CA PHE A 26 -8.65 -1.40 18.62
C PHE A 26 -8.16 -2.79 18.15
N SER A 27 -7.80 -3.68 19.07
CA SER A 27 -7.24 -5.00 18.73
C SER A 27 -8.24 -5.93 18.05
N VAL A 28 -9.53 -5.84 18.42
CA VAL A 28 -10.58 -6.72 17.87
C VAL A 28 -10.84 -6.40 16.39
N PRO A 29 -11.10 -5.13 15.99
CA PRO A 29 -11.20 -4.74 14.59
C PRO A 29 -9.93 -5.02 13.78
N ALA A 30 -8.75 -4.85 14.39
CA ALA A 30 -7.47 -5.12 13.70
C ALA A 30 -7.24 -6.60 13.36
N PHE A 31 -7.84 -7.54 14.12
CA PHE A 31 -7.72 -8.97 13.85
C PHE A 31 -8.66 -9.46 12.74
N VAL A 32 -9.76 -8.74 12.46
CA VAL A 32 -10.81 -9.18 11.53
C VAL A 32 -10.33 -9.52 10.11
N PRO A 33 -9.39 -8.78 9.48
CA PRO A 33 -8.85 -9.16 8.17
C PRO A 33 -8.20 -10.55 8.15
N THR A 34 -7.65 -11.04 9.27
CA THR A 34 -7.02 -12.36 9.33
C THR A 34 -8.02 -13.50 9.11
N LEU A 35 -9.28 -13.32 9.53
CA LEU A 35 -10.34 -14.32 9.37
C LEU A 35 -10.66 -14.57 7.89
N LEU A 36 -10.61 -13.53 7.05
CA LEU A 36 -10.77 -13.68 5.60
C LEU A 36 -9.59 -14.46 5.01
N ASN A 37 -8.36 -14.12 5.41
CA ASN A 37 -7.16 -14.81 4.94
C ASN A 37 -7.16 -16.29 5.33
N VAL A 38 -7.52 -16.60 6.59
CA VAL A 38 -7.64 -17.97 7.09
C VAL A 38 -8.73 -18.73 6.32
N SER A 39 -9.89 -18.10 6.10
CA SER A 39 -10.97 -18.70 5.29
C SER A 39 -10.49 -19.02 3.87
N MET A 40 -9.81 -18.07 3.20
CA MET A 40 -9.23 -18.29 1.87
C MET A 40 -8.25 -19.47 1.85
N ILE A 41 -7.35 -19.56 2.83
CA ILE A 41 -6.36 -20.65 2.93
C ILE A 41 -7.05 -22.00 3.16
N ILE A 42 -7.99 -22.08 4.10
CA ILE A 42 -8.71 -23.33 4.41
C ILE A 42 -9.49 -23.81 3.19
N PHE A 43 -10.24 -22.92 2.52
CA PHE A 43 -11.00 -23.31 1.35
C PHE A 43 -10.10 -23.71 0.17
N ALA A 44 -9.00 -22.98 -0.05
CA ALA A 44 -8.05 -23.28 -1.11
C ALA A 44 -7.37 -24.65 -0.91
N LEU A 45 -7.01 -25.01 0.32
CA LEU A 45 -6.30 -26.27 0.61
C LEU A 45 -7.25 -27.48 0.67
N PHE A 46 -8.40 -27.34 1.32
CA PHE A 46 -9.24 -28.48 1.67
C PHE A 46 -10.52 -28.57 0.83
N LEU A 47 -11.07 -27.44 0.38
CA LEU A 47 -12.41 -27.43 -0.24
C LEU A 47 -12.36 -27.34 -1.77
N THR A 48 -11.24 -26.91 -2.37
CA THR A 48 -11.06 -26.82 -3.84
C THR A 48 -11.47 -28.10 -4.59
N PRO A 49 -11.14 -29.33 -4.14
CA PRO A 49 -11.53 -30.56 -4.85
C PRO A 49 -13.06 -30.82 -4.90
N TYR A 50 -13.83 -30.14 -4.04
CA TYR A 50 -15.28 -30.33 -3.93
C TYR A 50 -16.09 -29.37 -4.80
N PHE A 51 -15.44 -28.47 -5.54
CA PHE A 51 -16.10 -27.49 -6.41
C PHE A 51 -15.67 -27.65 -7.86
N ASP A 52 -16.65 -27.60 -8.77
CA ASP A 52 -16.44 -27.51 -10.22
C ASP A 52 -17.24 -26.31 -10.78
N PRO A 53 -16.60 -25.22 -11.26
CA PRO A 53 -15.14 -25.03 -11.39
C PRO A 53 -14.44 -24.75 -10.04
N PRO A 54 -13.16 -25.15 -9.87
CA PRO A 54 -12.41 -25.03 -8.61
C PRO A 54 -12.36 -23.61 -8.00
N VAL A 55 -12.39 -22.58 -8.85
CA VAL A 55 -12.40 -21.17 -8.43
C VAL A 55 -13.62 -20.80 -7.58
N MET A 56 -14.72 -21.56 -7.66
CA MET A 56 -15.90 -21.35 -6.82
C MET A 56 -15.59 -21.54 -5.33
N ALA A 57 -14.63 -22.40 -4.98
CA ALA A 57 -14.19 -22.57 -3.59
C ALA A 57 -13.72 -21.24 -2.99
N LEU A 58 -12.94 -20.45 -3.75
CA LEU A 58 -12.49 -19.11 -3.32
C LEU A 58 -13.66 -18.13 -3.20
N GLY A 59 -14.66 -18.23 -4.08
CA GLY A 59 -15.87 -17.41 -3.99
C GLY A 59 -16.66 -17.66 -2.70
N TRP A 60 -16.78 -18.92 -2.29
CA TRP A 60 -17.39 -19.30 -1.01
C TRP A 60 -16.50 -18.97 0.19
N ALA A 61 -15.19 -19.06 0.05
CA ALA A 61 -14.23 -18.66 1.07
C ALA A 61 -14.38 -17.19 1.47
N VAL A 62 -14.63 -16.31 0.49
CA VAL A 62 -14.89 -14.88 0.72
C VAL A 62 -16.17 -14.67 1.53
N LEU A 63 -17.25 -15.40 1.21
CA LEU A 63 -18.50 -15.34 1.98
C LEU A 63 -18.33 -15.85 3.41
N ALA A 64 -17.74 -17.03 3.57
CA ALA A 64 -17.48 -17.63 4.88
C ALA A 64 -16.57 -16.74 5.72
N GLY A 65 -15.55 -16.14 5.10
CA GLY A 65 -14.66 -15.16 5.73
C GLY A 65 -15.42 -13.93 6.19
N GLY A 66 -16.22 -13.30 5.32
CA GLY A 66 -17.05 -12.15 5.69
C GLY A 66 -18.04 -12.44 6.81
N LEU A 67 -18.61 -13.64 6.84
CA LEU A 67 -19.50 -14.06 7.93
C LEU A 67 -18.71 -14.23 9.24
N ALA A 68 -17.56 -14.90 9.19
CA ALA A 68 -16.68 -15.05 10.35
C ALA A 68 -16.22 -13.70 10.91
N GLN A 69 -15.90 -12.74 10.03
CA GLN A 69 -15.53 -11.37 10.37
C GLN A 69 -16.61 -10.67 11.20
N LEU A 70 -17.86 -10.74 10.74
CA LEU A 70 -19.00 -10.16 11.46
C LEU A 70 -19.25 -10.88 12.78
N LEU A 71 -19.34 -12.22 12.74
CA LEU A 71 -19.65 -13.05 13.92
C LEU A 71 -18.61 -12.89 15.04
N TYR A 72 -17.33 -12.73 14.71
CA TYR A 72 -16.27 -12.51 15.69
C TYR A 72 -16.41 -11.18 16.47
N GLN A 73 -16.95 -10.15 15.81
CA GLN A 73 -17.14 -8.84 16.43
C GLN A 73 -18.40 -8.75 17.31
N LEU A 74 -19.44 -9.55 17.02
CA LEU A 74 -20.73 -9.49 17.74
C LEU A 74 -20.63 -9.73 19.26
N PRO A 75 -19.88 -10.73 19.78
CA PRO A 75 -19.71 -10.91 21.22
C PRO A 75 -19.05 -9.71 21.90
N HIS A 76 -18.11 -9.05 21.21
CA HIS A 76 -17.43 -7.88 21.72
C HIS A 76 -18.36 -6.66 21.77
N LEU A 77 -19.25 -6.51 20.77
CA LEU A 77 -20.34 -5.53 20.79
C LEU A 77 -21.35 -5.79 21.91
N LYS A 78 -21.68 -7.06 22.18
CA LYS A 78 -22.57 -7.43 23.29
C LYS A 78 -21.98 -7.04 24.64
N LYS A 79 -20.68 -7.26 24.85
CA LYS A 79 -19.97 -6.89 26.10
C LYS A 79 -20.00 -5.39 26.40
N ILE A 80 -20.05 -4.54 25.38
CA ILE A 80 -20.15 -3.08 25.53
C ILE A 80 -21.60 -2.56 25.51
N GLY A 81 -22.61 -3.45 25.48
CA GLY A 81 -24.02 -3.07 25.46
C GLY A 81 -24.50 -2.42 24.15
N MET A 82 -23.67 -2.43 23.10
CA MET A 82 -23.96 -1.77 21.81
C MET A 82 -24.36 -2.77 20.72
N LEU A 83 -24.87 -3.95 21.10
CA LEU A 83 -25.46 -4.88 20.14
C LEU A 83 -26.84 -4.36 19.74
N VAL A 84 -26.85 -3.45 18.77
CA VAL A 84 -28.06 -2.81 18.26
C VAL A 84 -28.59 -3.63 17.09
N LEU A 85 -29.83 -4.11 17.20
CA LEU A 85 -30.55 -4.69 16.08
C LEU A 85 -30.81 -3.61 15.02
N PRO A 86 -30.58 -3.88 13.72
CA PRO A 86 -30.81 -2.88 12.68
C PRO A 86 -32.27 -2.41 12.71
N ARG A 87 -32.52 -1.13 13.06
CA ARG A 87 -33.83 -0.49 12.96
C ARG A 87 -33.79 0.48 11.78
N LEU A 88 -34.58 0.21 10.75
CA LEU A 88 -34.68 1.07 9.58
C LEU A 88 -35.66 2.22 9.86
N ASN A 89 -35.13 3.37 10.29
CA ASN A 89 -35.93 4.60 10.41
C ASN A 89 -35.37 5.69 9.49
N LEU A 90 -35.88 5.74 8.25
CA LEU A 90 -35.45 6.70 7.23
C LEU A 90 -35.88 8.15 7.52
N LYS A 91 -36.73 8.36 8.52
CA LYS A 91 -37.18 9.69 8.97
C LYS A 91 -36.27 10.31 10.02
N ASP A 92 -35.25 9.59 10.48
CA ASP A 92 -34.31 10.09 11.46
C ASP A 92 -33.39 11.16 10.85
N THR A 93 -33.34 12.33 11.48
CA THR A 93 -32.49 13.45 11.07
C THR A 93 -31.00 13.10 11.14
N GLY A 94 -30.61 12.16 12.01
CA GLY A 94 -29.26 11.62 12.11
C GLY A 94 -28.80 10.91 10.84
N VAL A 95 -29.68 10.15 10.17
CA VAL A 95 -29.36 9.45 8.91
C VAL A 95 -29.01 10.46 7.81
N TRP A 96 -29.82 11.50 7.66
CA TRP A 96 -29.59 12.56 6.66
C TRP A 96 -28.32 13.36 6.93
N ARG A 97 -27.97 13.58 8.20
CA ARG A 97 -26.71 14.22 8.58
C ARG A 97 -25.51 13.38 8.16
N VAL A 98 -25.56 12.06 8.38
CA VAL A 98 -24.50 11.13 7.96
C VAL A 98 -24.41 11.08 6.43
N MET A 99 -25.53 10.95 5.72
CA MET A 99 -25.55 10.92 4.25
C MET A 99 -24.94 12.19 3.63
N ARG A 100 -25.28 13.37 4.16
CA ARG A 100 -24.72 14.65 3.70
C ARG A 100 -23.20 14.73 3.89
N ASN A 101 -22.67 14.13 4.95
CA ASN A 101 -21.23 14.06 5.20
C ASN A 101 -20.54 12.97 4.37
N MET A 102 -21.25 11.90 4.02
CA MET A 102 -20.72 10.83 3.18
C MET A 102 -20.59 11.23 1.72
N LEU A 103 -21.48 12.09 1.19
CA LEU A 103 -21.49 12.44 -0.23
C LEU A 103 -20.14 12.97 -0.76
N PRO A 104 -19.44 13.92 -0.08
CA PRO A 104 -18.11 14.36 -0.50
C PRO A 104 -17.03 13.28 -0.35
N ALA A 105 -17.14 12.44 0.68
CA ALA A 105 -16.20 11.34 0.92
C ALA A 105 -16.33 10.25 -0.16
N ILE A 106 -17.56 9.91 -0.54
CA ILE A 106 -17.86 8.98 -1.62
C ILE A 106 -17.26 9.51 -2.92
N LEU A 107 -17.45 10.78 -3.27
CA LEU A 107 -16.84 11.36 -4.47
C LEU A 107 -15.31 11.23 -4.45
N GLY A 108 -14.66 11.48 -3.31
CA GLY A 108 -13.21 11.30 -3.16
C GLY A 108 -12.74 9.86 -3.35
N VAL A 109 -13.44 8.89 -2.76
CA VAL A 109 -13.12 7.46 -2.88
C VAL A 109 -13.42 6.92 -4.28
N SER A 110 -14.52 7.37 -4.90
CA SER A 110 -14.95 6.93 -6.24
C SER A 110 -13.91 7.21 -7.31
N VAL A 111 -13.11 8.28 -7.20
CA VAL A 111 -12.02 8.58 -8.15
C VAL A 111 -11.04 7.40 -8.22
N SER A 112 -10.61 6.88 -7.07
CA SER A 112 -9.69 5.73 -7.02
C SER A 112 -10.32 4.45 -7.59
N GLN A 113 -11.62 4.24 -7.34
CA GLN A 113 -12.34 3.06 -7.84
C GLN A 113 -12.59 3.12 -9.34
N ILE A 114 -12.89 4.30 -9.88
CA ILE A 114 -12.98 4.53 -11.33
C ILE A 114 -11.63 4.21 -11.98
N SER A 115 -10.51 4.63 -11.39
CA SER A 115 -9.18 4.28 -11.88
C SER A 115 -8.98 2.79 -12.01
N LEU A 116 -9.35 2.03 -10.97
CA LEU A 116 -9.17 0.58 -10.91
C LEU A 116 -10.02 -0.10 -11.97
N ILE A 117 -11.29 0.31 -12.12
CA ILE A 117 -12.20 -0.24 -13.13
C ILE A 117 -11.64 -0.01 -14.54
N ILE A 118 -11.19 1.21 -14.85
CA ILE A 118 -10.63 1.52 -16.17
C ILE A 118 -9.35 0.72 -16.42
N ASN A 119 -8.45 0.62 -15.44
CA ASN A 119 -7.23 -0.18 -15.55
C ASN A 119 -7.54 -1.66 -15.77
N THR A 120 -8.56 -2.19 -15.07
CA THR A 120 -9.00 -3.58 -15.24
C THR A 120 -9.63 -3.80 -16.61
N ALA A 121 -10.39 -2.82 -17.13
CA ALA A 121 -10.92 -2.87 -18.48
C ALA A 121 -9.78 -2.93 -19.52
N PHE A 122 -8.76 -2.06 -19.41
CA PHE A 122 -7.58 -2.12 -20.28
C PHE A 122 -6.85 -3.47 -20.15
N ALA A 123 -6.62 -3.95 -18.93
CA ALA A 123 -5.95 -5.23 -18.70
C ALA A 123 -6.76 -6.43 -19.22
N SER A 124 -8.10 -6.34 -19.26
CA SER A 124 -8.96 -7.38 -19.82
C SER A 124 -8.94 -7.47 -21.35
N LEU A 125 -8.49 -6.41 -22.02
CA LEU A 125 -8.27 -6.39 -23.47
C LEU A 125 -6.92 -7.03 -23.86
N LEU A 126 -6.04 -7.26 -22.89
CA LEU A 126 -4.75 -7.91 -23.08
C LEU A 126 -4.89 -9.44 -22.96
N VAL A 127 -3.76 -10.13 -23.11
CA VAL A 127 -3.68 -11.60 -23.02
C VAL A 127 -4.25 -12.07 -21.68
N SER A 128 -4.98 -13.20 -21.71
CA SER A 128 -5.48 -13.86 -20.51
C SER A 128 -4.35 -14.08 -19.50
N GLY A 129 -4.59 -13.72 -18.24
CA GLY A 129 -3.56 -13.72 -17.19
C GLY A 129 -3.03 -12.32 -16.84
N SER A 130 -3.16 -11.32 -17.72
CA SER A 130 -2.66 -9.94 -17.48
C SER A 130 -3.15 -9.34 -16.17
N VAL A 131 -4.44 -9.48 -15.87
CA VAL A 131 -5.04 -9.01 -14.60
C VAL A 131 -4.45 -9.76 -13.40
N SER A 132 -4.24 -11.07 -13.52
CA SER A 132 -3.67 -11.90 -12.46
C SER A 132 -2.20 -11.56 -12.21
N TRP A 133 -1.39 -11.38 -13.25
CA TRP A 133 0.02 -11.01 -13.12
C TRP A 133 0.18 -9.65 -12.43
N MET A 134 -0.64 -8.66 -12.81
CA MET A 134 -0.68 -7.36 -12.15
C MET A 134 -1.12 -7.48 -10.69
N TYR A 135 -2.14 -8.31 -10.41
CA TYR A 135 -2.61 -8.55 -9.04
C TYR A 135 -1.53 -9.14 -8.14
N TYR A 136 -0.81 -10.19 -8.60
CA TYR A 136 0.28 -10.78 -7.83
C TYR A 136 1.44 -9.81 -7.58
N ALA A 137 1.77 -8.97 -8.58
CA ALA A 137 2.80 -7.95 -8.42
C ALA A 137 2.37 -6.85 -7.43
N ASP A 138 1.12 -6.39 -7.49
CA ASP A 138 0.57 -5.39 -6.58
C ASP A 138 0.53 -5.90 -5.13
N ARG A 139 0.20 -7.17 -4.89
CA ARG A 139 0.28 -7.79 -3.55
C ARG A 139 1.68 -7.69 -2.93
N LEU A 140 2.74 -7.85 -3.73
CA LEU A 140 4.12 -7.71 -3.25
C LEU A 140 4.44 -6.26 -2.85
N MET A 141 3.88 -5.25 -3.53
CA MET A 141 4.02 -3.85 -3.15
C MET A 141 3.30 -3.50 -1.84
N GLU A 142 2.17 -4.15 -1.57
CA GLU A 142 1.36 -3.83 -0.39
C GLU A 142 2.12 -4.08 0.92
N LEU A 143 3.05 -5.04 0.96
CA LEU A 143 3.84 -5.32 2.15
C LEU A 143 4.63 -4.08 2.62
N PRO A 144 5.55 -3.49 1.81
CA PRO A 144 6.23 -2.25 2.21
C PRO A 144 5.27 -1.06 2.32
N SER A 145 4.29 -0.92 1.43
CA SER A 145 3.33 0.20 1.45
C SER A 145 2.45 0.22 2.70
N GLY A 146 2.09 -0.97 3.21
CA GLY A 146 1.31 -1.17 4.42
C GLY A 146 2.14 -0.84 5.65
N VAL A 147 3.30 -1.48 5.81
CA VAL A 147 4.17 -1.29 6.99
C VAL A 147 4.65 0.16 7.09
N LEU A 148 5.28 0.70 6.04
CA LEU A 148 5.85 2.03 6.06
C LEU A 148 4.78 3.12 6.00
N GLY A 149 3.76 2.93 5.17
CA GLY A 149 2.69 3.92 4.99
C GLY A 149 1.84 4.11 6.26
N VAL A 150 1.49 3.03 6.95
CA VAL A 150 0.73 3.11 8.20
C VAL A 150 1.60 3.68 9.32
N ALA A 151 2.86 3.24 9.45
CA ALA A 151 3.77 3.75 10.46
C ALA A 151 3.97 5.27 10.32
N LEU A 152 4.26 5.77 9.12
CA LEU A 152 4.46 7.19 8.88
C LEU A 152 3.17 7.99 9.05
N GLY A 153 2.05 7.51 8.50
CA GLY A 153 0.77 8.22 8.58
C GLY A 153 0.24 8.38 10.02
N THR A 154 0.38 7.34 10.85
CA THR A 154 -0.07 7.35 12.25
C THR A 154 0.78 8.26 13.14
N ILE A 155 2.07 8.41 12.86
CA ILE A 155 2.97 9.30 13.61
C ILE A 155 2.79 10.77 13.18
N LEU A 156 2.65 11.01 11.88
CA LEU A 156 2.63 12.37 11.32
C LEU A 156 1.30 13.08 11.55
N LEU A 157 0.16 12.44 11.30
CA LEU A 157 -1.14 13.12 11.31
C LEU A 157 -1.49 13.78 12.66
N PRO A 158 -1.37 13.11 13.82
CA PRO A 158 -1.69 13.72 15.11
C PRO A 158 -0.73 14.88 15.44
N THR A 159 0.54 14.73 15.09
CA THR A 159 1.58 15.74 15.37
C THR A 159 1.39 16.99 14.51
N LEU A 160 1.15 16.81 13.20
CA LEU A 160 0.85 17.90 12.27
C LEU A 160 -0.44 18.63 12.63
N SER A 161 -1.47 17.90 13.07
CA SER A 161 -2.73 18.51 13.53
C SER A 161 -2.52 19.36 14.78
N ARG A 162 -1.69 18.90 15.72
CA ARG A 162 -1.36 19.64 16.94
C ARG A 162 -0.59 20.93 16.61
N THR A 163 0.50 20.85 15.84
CA THR A 163 1.33 22.03 15.52
C THR A 163 0.58 23.05 14.66
N TYR A 164 -0.29 22.59 13.76
CA TYR A 164 -1.17 23.47 13.01
C TYR A 164 -2.18 24.20 13.90
N ALA A 165 -2.79 23.50 14.87
CA ALA A 165 -3.70 24.12 15.84
C ALA A 165 -2.98 25.14 16.75
N SER A 166 -1.71 24.86 17.10
CA SER A 166 -0.83 25.76 17.85
C SER A 166 -0.33 26.96 17.03
N LYS A 167 -0.61 27.02 15.71
CA LYS A 167 -0.10 28.03 14.75
C LYS A 167 1.43 28.07 14.63
N ASP A 168 2.14 27.02 15.07
CA ASP A 168 3.59 26.92 14.88
C ASP A 168 3.93 26.35 13.50
N ARG A 169 4.10 27.27 12.56
CA ARG A 169 4.41 26.95 11.17
C ARG A 169 5.83 26.41 10.98
N GLN A 170 6.76 26.80 11.84
CA GLN A 170 8.16 26.39 11.77
C GLN A 170 8.31 24.94 12.21
N GLU A 171 7.68 24.57 13.33
CA GLU A 171 7.62 23.20 13.80
C GLU A 171 6.86 22.30 12.81
N TYR A 172 5.73 22.78 12.26
CA TYR A 172 4.99 22.06 11.22
C TYR A 172 5.88 21.73 10.00
N SER A 173 6.64 22.71 9.49
CA SER A 173 7.56 22.50 8.37
C SER A 173 8.69 21.53 8.72
N ARG A 174 9.23 21.61 9.95
CA ARG A 174 10.28 20.71 10.44
C ARG A 174 9.77 19.26 10.57
N ILE A 175 8.54 19.05 11.02
CA ILE A 175 7.93 17.71 11.09
C ILE A 175 7.72 17.13 9.70
N LEU A 176 7.24 17.94 8.74
CA LEU A 176 7.11 17.50 7.35
C LEU A 176 8.48 17.17 6.72
N ASP A 177 9.51 18.00 6.95
CA ASP A 177 10.87 17.76 6.44
C ASP A 177 11.45 16.45 7.00
N TRP A 178 11.32 16.24 8.31
CA TRP A 178 11.70 14.99 8.97
C TRP A 178 10.94 13.79 8.40
N GLY A 179 9.62 13.91 8.24
CA GLY A 179 8.77 12.86 7.68
C GLY A 179 9.17 12.50 6.24
N LEU A 180 9.50 13.50 5.42
CA LEU A 180 9.97 13.29 4.05
C LEU A 180 11.36 12.64 4.02
N ARG A 181 12.33 13.11 4.83
CA ARG A 181 13.66 12.47 4.90
C ARG A 181 13.56 11.02 5.34
N LEU A 182 12.77 10.73 6.38
CA LEU A 182 12.51 9.37 6.84
C LEU A 182 11.85 8.52 5.75
N CYS A 183 10.89 9.10 5.01
CA CYS A 183 10.26 8.43 3.87
C CYS A 183 11.28 8.06 2.79
N PHE A 184 12.10 8.99 2.32
CA PHE A 184 13.13 8.69 1.31
C PHE A 184 14.15 7.66 1.82
N MET A 185 14.57 7.77 3.07
CA MET A 185 15.51 6.84 3.70
C MET A 185 14.96 5.41 3.82
N LEU A 186 13.66 5.22 4.00
CA LEU A 186 13.09 3.87 4.14
C LEU A 186 12.57 3.31 2.81
N VAL A 187 12.00 4.17 1.96
CA VAL A 187 11.25 3.72 0.78
C VAL A 187 12.12 3.55 -0.45
N LEU A 188 13.12 4.43 -0.64
CA LEU A 188 14.03 4.34 -1.78
C LEU A 188 14.78 2.99 -1.85
N PRO A 189 15.41 2.48 -0.77
CA PRO A 189 16.02 1.16 -0.81
C PRO A 189 14.99 0.05 -1.03
N CYS A 190 13.79 0.13 -0.43
CA CYS A 190 12.75 -0.87 -0.65
C CYS A 190 12.25 -0.91 -2.10
N SER A 191 12.09 0.26 -2.73
CA SER A 191 11.69 0.39 -4.14
C SER A 191 12.71 -0.27 -5.06
N LEU A 192 14.00 0.04 -4.89
CA LEU A 192 15.05 -0.55 -5.71
C LEU A 192 15.29 -2.04 -5.40
N ALA A 193 15.24 -2.44 -4.13
CA ALA A 193 15.35 -3.84 -3.75
C ALA A 193 14.21 -4.68 -4.36
N LEU A 194 12.97 -4.18 -4.36
CA LEU A 194 11.85 -4.87 -5.02
C LEU A 194 12.02 -4.97 -6.54
N GLY A 195 12.59 -3.95 -7.18
CA GLY A 195 12.90 -3.99 -8.62
C GLY A 195 14.00 -4.99 -8.95
N ILE A 196 15.12 -4.97 -8.20
CA ILE A 196 16.27 -5.86 -8.40
C ILE A 196 15.90 -7.30 -8.06
N LEU A 197 15.21 -7.52 -6.95
CA LEU A 197 14.78 -8.82 -6.48
C LEU A 197 13.46 -9.27 -7.11
N ALA A 198 12.97 -8.61 -8.17
CA ALA A 198 11.67 -8.92 -8.75
C ALA A 198 11.59 -10.38 -9.23
N GLU A 199 12.63 -10.86 -9.92
CA GLU A 199 12.72 -12.25 -10.38
C GLU A 199 12.79 -13.26 -9.22
N PRO A 200 13.74 -13.16 -8.26
CA PRO A 200 13.79 -14.10 -7.16
C PRO A 200 12.52 -14.07 -6.30
N LEU A 201 11.88 -12.92 -6.14
CA LEU A 201 10.61 -12.81 -5.43
C LEU A 201 9.48 -13.55 -6.15
N THR A 202 9.29 -13.32 -7.45
CA THR A 202 8.16 -13.95 -8.18
C THR A 202 8.38 -15.45 -8.34
N VAL A 203 9.61 -15.88 -8.63
CA VAL A 203 9.94 -17.31 -8.79
C VAL A 203 9.85 -18.04 -7.45
N SER A 204 10.41 -17.49 -6.37
CA SER A 204 10.43 -18.17 -5.07
C SER A 204 9.07 -18.16 -4.37
N LEU A 205 8.20 -17.17 -4.64
CA LEU A 205 6.90 -17.08 -3.98
C LEU A 205 5.76 -17.72 -4.78
N PHE A 206 5.82 -17.65 -6.11
CA PHE A 206 4.66 -18.00 -6.95
C PHE A 206 4.91 -19.16 -7.91
N GLN A 207 6.15 -19.45 -8.33
CA GLN A 207 6.42 -20.49 -9.34
C GLN A 207 6.32 -21.92 -8.76
N TYR A 208 5.08 -22.35 -8.53
CA TYR A 208 4.68 -23.66 -8.03
C TYR A 208 3.45 -24.18 -8.78
N GLY A 209 3.41 -25.50 -9.00
CA GLY A 209 2.25 -26.19 -9.57
C GLY A 209 1.86 -25.65 -10.95
N GLN A 210 0.68 -25.00 -11.01
CA GLN A 210 0.10 -24.45 -12.25
C GLN A 210 0.67 -23.09 -12.66
N PHE A 211 1.52 -22.47 -11.84
CA PHE A 211 2.11 -21.18 -12.15
C PHE A 211 3.42 -21.36 -12.92
N SER A 212 3.42 -21.02 -14.20
CA SER A 212 4.54 -21.28 -15.10
C SER A 212 5.69 -20.27 -14.94
N ALA A 213 6.85 -20.59 -15.51
CA ALA A 213 7.95 -19.64 -15.61
C ALA A 213 7.59 -18.39 -16.44
N PHE A 214 6.67 -18.54 -17.41
CA PHE A 214 6.14 -17.42 -18.18
C PHE A 214 5.30 -16.49 -17.30
N ASP A 215 4.45 -17.04 -16.43
CA ASP A 215 3.68 -16.25 -15.47
C ASP A 215 4.59 -15.49 -14.50
N ALA A 216 5.65 -16.14 -14.02
CA ALA A 216 6.65 -15.52 -13.14
C ALA A 216 7.39 -14.36 -13.81
N SER A 217 7.77 -14.52 -15.08
CA SER A 217 8.37 -13.47 -15.91
C SER A 217 7.41 -12.31 -16.16
N MET A 218 6.14 -12.59 -16.44
CA MET A 218 5.14 -11.54 -16.68
C MET A 218 4.78 -10.78 -15.40
N THR A 219 4.67 -11.46 -14.26
CA THR A 219 4.53 -10.82 -12.94
C THR A 219 5.77 -10.01 -12.57
N GLN A 220 6.98 -10.50 -12.87
CA GLN A 220 8.23 -9.77 -12.64
C GLN A 220 8.22 -8.43 -13.37
N ARG A 221 7.86 -8.41 -14.67
CA ARG A 221 7.78 -7.16 -15.45
C ARG A 221 6.81 -6.15 -14.83
N ALA A 222 5.66 -6.61 -14.37
CA ALA A 222 4.69 -5.77 -13.66
C ALA A 222 5.28 -5.26 -12.32
N LEU A 223 5.95 -6.11 -11.56
CA LEU A 223 6.58 -5.75 -10.28
C LEU A 223 7.68 -4.71 -10.44
N VAL A 224 8.53 -4.83 -11.46
CA VAL A 224 9.54 -3.80 -11.79
C VAL A 224 8.88 -2.47 -12.11
N ALA A 225 7.85 -2.46 -12.95
CA ALA A 225 7.10 -1.24 -13.28
C ALA A 225 6.43 -0.61 -12.04
N TYR A 226 5.90 -1.44 -11.15
CA TYR A 226 5.30 -1.05 -9.87
C TYR A 226 6.32 -0.50 -8.86
N SER A 227 7.52 -1.07 -8.83
CA SER A 227 8.58 -0.67 -7.88
C SER A 227 8.91 0.83 -7.96
N VAL A 228 8.87 1.42 -9.16
CA VAL A 228 9.07 2.85 -9.42
C VAL A 228 8.04 3.71 -8.69
N GLY A 229 6.80 3.23 -8.60
CA GLY A 229 5.67 3.93 -7.99
C GLY A 229 5.64 3.89 -6.48
N LEU A 230 6.35 2.95 -5.85
CA LEU A 230 6.33 2.75 -4.40
C LEU A 230 6.70 4.04 -3.64
N LEU A 231 7.72 4.76 -4.14
CA LEU A 231 8.15 6.03 -3.58
C LEU A 231 7.03 7.07 -3.65
N GLY A 232 6.39 7.23 -4.80
CA GLY A 232 5.25 8.13 -4.97
C GLY A 232 4.10 7.80 -4.02
N ILE A 233 3.73 6.52 -3.93
CA ILE A 233 2.62 6.04 -3.08
C ILE A 233 2.86 6.41 -1.60
N ILE A 234 4.06 6.16 -1.08
CA ILE A 234 4.35 6.41 0.33
C ILE A 234 4.56 7.91 0.59
N VAL A 235 5.13 8.65 -0.35
CA VAL A 235 5.22 10.12 -0.25
C VAL A 235 3.82 10.76 -0.21
N ILE A 236 2.84 10.27 -0.98
CA ILE A 236 1.44 10.71 -0.87
C ILE A 236 0.93 10.49 0.56
N LYS A 237 1.21 9.33 1.17
CA LYS A 237 0.80 9.03 2.56
C LYS A 237 1.46 9.93 3.60
N VAL A 238 2.61 10.54 3.29
CA VAL A 238 3.30 11.53 4.14
C VAL A 238 2.73 12.93 3.93
N LEU A 239 2.48 13.33 2.68
CA LEU A 239 2.04 14.68 2.31
C LEU A 239 0.54 14.91 2.52
N ALA A 240 -0.31 13.91 2.29
CA ALA A 240 -1.76 14.03 2.41
C ALA A 240 -2.22 14.40 3.85
N PRO A 241 -1.67 13.79 4.93
CA PRO A 241 -1.91 14.24 6.31
C PRO A 241 -1.61 15.72 6.53
N GLY A 242 -0.63 16.29 5.81
CA GLY A 242 -0.33 17.71 5.86
C GLY A 242 -1.54 18.57 5.47
N PHE A 243 -2.22 18.22 4.38
CA PHE A 243 -3.45 18.91 3.96
C PHE A 243 -4.64 18.64 4.87
N TYR A 244 -4.77 17.40 5.38
CA TYR A 244 -5.87 17.04 6.28
C TYR A 244 -5.78 17.73 7.64
N ALA A 245 -4.57 17.89 8.19
CA ALA A 245 -4.32 18.68 9.39
C ALA A 245 -4.77 20.13 9.25
N GLN A 246 -4.72 20.67 8.01
CA GLN A 246 -5.20 22.02 7.68
C GLN A 246 -6.72 22.09 7.40
N GLN A 247 -7.45 20.99 7.59
CA GLN A 247 -8.86 20.83 7.16
C GLN A 247 -9.07 21.04 5.65
N ASN A 248 -8.00 20.97 4.84
CA ASN A 248 -8.07 21.14 3.40
C ASN A 248 -8.14 19.78 2.68
N ILE A 249 -9.36 19.28 2.52
CA ILE A 249 -9.59 18.01 1.80
C ILE A 249 -9.70 18.23 0.28
N ARG A 250 -10.06 19.45 -0.15
CA ARG A 250 -10.35 19.77 -1.56
C ARG A 250 -9.11 19.70 -2.44
N THR A 251 -7.98 20.20 -1.95
CA THR A 251 -6.73 20.24 -2.72
C THR A 251 -6.23 18.83 -3.09
N PRO A 252 -6.09 17.88 -2.14
CA PRO A 252 -5.74 16.49 -2.48
C PRO A 252 -6.71 15.83 -3.47
N VAL A 253 -8.02 16.06 -3.33
CA VAL A 253 -9.02 15.48 -4.24
C VAL A 253 -8.87 16.03 -5.67
N LYS A 254 -8.66 17.33 -5.84
CA LYS A 254 -8.41 17.92 -7.17
C LYS A 254 -7.16 17.36 -7.83
N ILE A 255 -6.08 17.21 -7.06
CA ILE A 255 -4.82 16.62 -7.54
C ILE A 255 -5.03 15.14 -7.90
N ALA A 256 -5.79 14.38 -7.10
CA ALA A 256 -6.11 12.98 -7.38
C ALA A 256 -6.92 12.83 -8.67
N ILE A 257 -7.90 13.69 -8.92
CA ILE A 257 -8.68 13.70 -10.19
C ILE A 257 -7.78 14.05 -11.38
N PHE A 258 -6.94 15.07 -11.25
CA PHE A 258 -5.99 15.42 -12.31
C PHE A 258 -5.04 14.26 -12.61
N THR A 259 -4.47 13.66 -11.55
CA THR A 259 -3.57 12.51 -11.68
C THR A 259 -4.28 11.34 -12.33
N LEU A 260 -5.53 11.03 -11.95
CA LEU A 260 -6.34 10.00 -12.59
C LEU A 260 -6.36 10.18 -14.10
N ILE A 261 -6.71 11.38 -14.58
CA ILE A 261 -6.79 11.69 -16.01
C ILE A 261 -5.43 11.46 -16.68
N VAL A 262 -4.34 11.97 -16.07
CA VAL A 262 -2.98 11.78 -16.60
C VAL A 262 -2.61 10.29 -16.62
N THR A 263 -2.91 9.52 -15.58
CA THR A 263 -2.68 8.07 -15.54
C THR A 263 -3.44 7.36 -16.67
N GLN A 264 -4.68 7.74 -16.96
CA GLN A 264 -5.43 7.15 -18.06
C GLN A 264 -4.84 7.49 -19.43
N LEU A 265 -4.30 8.70 -19.61
CA LEU A 265 -3.56 9.07 -20.82
C LEU A 265 -2.27 8.26 -20.94
N LEU A 266 -1.53 8.08 -19.83
CA LEU A 266 -0.32 7.26 -19.80
C LEU A 266 -0.62 5.78 -20.08
N ASN A 267 -1.76 5.25 -19.62
CA ASN A 267 -2.20 3.90 -19.96
C ASN A 267 -2.32 3.74 -21.48
N LEU A 268 -2.94 4.69 -22.18
CA LEU A 268 -3.07 4.64 -23.65
C LEU A 268 -1.71 4.65 -24.37
N VAL A 269 -0.73 5.40 -23.84
CA VAL A 269 0.62 5.47 -24.41
C VAL A 269 1.43 4.21 -24.12
N PHE A 270 1.35 3.68 -22.90
CA PHE A 270 2.20 2.57 -22.46
C PHE A 270 1.63 1.19 -22.75
N ILE A 271 0.32 1.04 -22.95
CA ILE A 271 -0.29 -0.25 -23.25
C ILE A 271 0.23 -0.87 -24.55
N GLY A 272 0.54 -0.05 -25.56
CA GLY A 272 1.10 -0.50 -26.84
C GLY A 272 2.48 -1.17 -26.68
N PRO A 273 3.51 -0.45 -26.22
CA PRO A 273 4.87 -0.98 -26.14
C PRO A 273 5.11 -1.95 -24.99
N LEU A 274 4.41 -1.80 -23.86
CA LEU A 274 4.71 -2.51 -22.60
C LEU A 274 3.57 -3.40 -22.09
N ALA A 275 2.43 -3.48 -22.80
CA ALA A 275 1.26 -4.27 -22.42
C ALA A 275 0.84 -4.02 -20.95
N HIS A 276 0.72 -5.08 -20.15
CA HIS A 276 0.28 -5.01 -18.74
C HIS A 276 1.31 -4.32 -17.84
N ALA A 277 2.61 -4.44 -18.14
CA ALA A 277 3.66 -3.71 -17.44
C ALA A 277 3.56 -2.19 -17.70
N GLY A 278 3.04 -1.80 -18.87
CA GLY A 278 2.74 -0.40 -19.20
C GLY A 278 1.65 0.19 -18.30
N LEU A 279 0.60 -0.59 -18.00
CA LEU A 279 -0.46 -0.19 -17.07
C LEU A 279 0.09 -0.03 -15.64
N ALA A 280 0.92 -0.95 -15.19
CA ALA A 280 1.61 -0.84 -13.89
C ALA A 280 2.51 0.40 -13.84
N LEU A 281 3.27 0.68 -14.91
CA LEU A 281 4.13 1.86 -15.00
C LEU A 281 3.34 3.17 -15.00
N ALA A 282 2.18 3.21 -15.67
CA ALA A 282 1.29 4.36 -15.67
C ALA A 282 0.75 4.65 -14.25
N ILE A 283 0.38 3.62 -13.48
CA ILE A 283 -0.01 3.76 -12.07
C ILE A 283 1.16 4.35 -11.26
N SER A 284 2.36 3.80 -11.44
CA SER A 284 3.58 4.28 -10.78
C SER A 284 3.90 5.75 -11.09
N ALA A 285 3.86 6.11 -12.37
CA ALA A 285 4.09 7.48 -12.82
C ALA A 285 3.02 8.42 -12.26
N GLY A 286 1.74 8.01 -12.28
CA GLY A 286 0.65 8.74 -11.65
C GLY A 286 0.90 8.99 -10.17
N ALA A 287 1.34 7.98 -9.41
CA ALA A 287 1.67 8.15 -8.00
C ALA A 287 2.81 9.18 -7.78
N CYS A 288 3.86 9.14 -8.60
CA CYS A 288 4.94 10.13 -8.56
C CYS A 288 4.47 11.54 -8.92
N ILE A 289 3.62 11.69 -9.93
CA ILE A 289 3.02 12.98 -10.32
C ILE A 289 2.16 13.53 -9.19
N ASN A 290 1.32 12.69 -8.57
CA ASN A 290 0.47 13.09 -7.45
C ASN A 290 1.31 13.57 -6.26
N ALA A 291 2.32 12.79 -5.86
CA ALA A 291 3.28 13.17 -4.84
C ALA A 291 3.95 14.52 -5.15
N GLY A 292 4.42 14.71 -6.39
CA GLY A 292 5.05 15.95 -6.84
C GLY A 292 4.11 17.15 -6.79
N LEU A 293 2.84 16.99 -7.20
CA LEU A 293 1.83 18.04 -7.16
C LEU A 293 1.44 18.40 -5.72
N LEU A 294 1.28 17.42 -4.83
CA LEU A 294 1.04 17.67 -3.41
C LEU A 294 2.21 18.44 -2.78
N PHE A 295 3.44 18.04 -3.09
CA PHE A 295 4.64 18.71 -2.61
C PHE A 295 4.73 20.15 -3.12
N TYR A 296 4.53 20.36 -4.42
CA TYR A 296 4.51 21.68 -5.04
C TYR A 296 3.46 22.60 -4.39
N GLN A 297 2.27 22.07 -4.14
CA GLN A 297 1.18 22.84 -3.57
C GLN A 297 1.42 23.21 -2.10
N LEU A 298 2.05 22.33 -1.29
CA LEU A 298 2.48 22.65 0.08
C LEU A 298 3.54 23.76 0.09
N ARG A 299 4.49 23.72 -0.85
CA ARG A 299 5.52 24.75 -1.01
C ARG A 299 4.93 26.07 -1.48
N LYS A 300 4.01 26.04 -2.45
CA LYS A 300 3.31 27.23 -2.96
C LYS A 300 2.49 27.92 -1.86
N GLN A 301 1.87 27.14 -0.98
CA GLN A 301 1.14 27.65 0.18
C GLN A 301 2.06 28.12 1.31
N GLN A 302 3.40 28.03 1.17
CA GLN A 302 4.42 28.35 2.17
C GLN A 302 4.29 27.53 3.47
N MET A 303 3.54 26.43 3.45
CA MET A 303 3.37 25.56 4.62
C MET A 303 4.58 24.65 4.84
N TYR A 304 5.35 24.42 3.78
CA TYR A 304 6.59 23.66 3.83
C TYR A 304 7.74 24.46 3.21
N GLN A 305 8.79 24.62 3.99
CA GLN A 305 10.07 25.15 3.57
C GLN A 305 11.14 24.08 3.84
N PRO A 306 11.80 23.56 2.78
CA PRO A 306 12.79 22.51 2.95
C PRO A 306 13.96 23.01 3.79
N GLN A 307 14.38 22.21 4.76
CA GLN A 307 15.54 22.56 5.58
C GLN A 307 16.85 22.46 4.79
N PRO A 308 17.91 23.17 5.17
CA PRO A 308 19.22 22.98 4.55
C PRO A 308 19.70 21.51 4.69
N GLY A 309 20.60 21.10 3.79
CA GLY A 309 21.24 19.77 3.86
C GLY A 309 20.51 18.63 3.13
N TRP A 310 19.50 18.91 2.30
CA TRP A 310 18.90 17.90 1.41
C TRP A 310 19.90 17.33 0.40
N GLY A 311 20.79 18.15 -0.15
CA GLY A 311 21.80 17.70 -1.12
C GLY A 311 22.77 16.66 -0.53
N LEU A 312 23.33 16.93 0.65
CA LEU A 312 24.21 15.99 1.35
C LEU A 312 23.45 14.72 1.78
N PHE A 313 22.21 14.87 2.26
CA PHE A 313 21.35 13.73 2.59
C PHE A 313 21.09 12.84 1.37
N ALA A 314 20.71 13.44 0.23
CA ALA A 314 20.45 12.73 -1.01
C ALA A 314 21.71 12.03 -1.54
N LEU A 315 22.87 12.68 -1.50
CA LEU A 315 24.14 12.08 -1.91
C LEU A 315 24.48 10.84 -1.07
N LYS A 316 24.43 10.98 0.26
CA LYS A 316 24.69 9.86 1.19
C LYS A 316 23.72 8.70 0.95
N LEU A 317 22.43 9.01 0.83
CA LEU A 317 21.39 8.03 0.54
C LEU A 317 21.62 7.32 -0.80
N LEU A 318 21.95 8.06 -1.86
CA LEU A 318 22.27 7.50 -3.18
C LEU A 318 23.47 6.56 -3.12
N VAL A 319 24.53 6.92 -2.38
CA VAL A 319 25.70 6.04 -2.20
C VAL A 319 25.31 4.77 -1.43
N ALA A 320 24.53 4.88 -0.35
CA ALA A 320 24.10 3.71 0.43
C ALA A 320 23.23 2.75 -0.40
N VAL A 321 22.30 3.31 -1.18
CA VAL A 321 21.44 2.56 -2.08
C VAL A 321 22.22 1.94 -3.24
N ALA A 322 23.17 2.67 -3.84
CA ALA A 322 24.01 2.16 -4.93
C ALA A 322 24.87 0.97 -4.45
N MET A 323 25.46 1.07 -3.25
CA MET A 323 26.21 -0.02 -2.64
C MET A 323 25.33 -1.24 -2.36
N MET A 324 24.14 -1.04 -1.79
CA MET A 324 23.16 -2.12 -1.60
C MET A 324 22.82 -2.80 -2.92
N SER A 325 22.49 -2.02 -3.96
CA SER A 325 22.16 -2.54 -5.29
C SER A 325 23.32 -3.33 -5.90
N ALA A 326 24.56 -2.83 -5.79
CA ALA A 326 25.75 -3.50 -6.30
C ALA A 326 25.99 -4.85 -5.60
N VAL A 327 25.84 -4.91 -4.27
CA VAL A 327 25.99 -6.17 -3.53
C VAL A 327 24.87 -7.16 -3.89
N LEU A 328 23.62 -6.70 -4.01
CA LEU A 328 22.51 -7.57 -4.41
C LEU A 328 22.73 -8.16 -5.81
N LEU A 329 23.11 -7.34 -6.79
CA LEU A 329 23.41 -7.80 -8.15
C LEU A 329 24.63 -8.75 -8.17
N GLY A 330 25.67 -8.44 -7.39
CA GLY A 330 26.83 -9.31 -7.24
C GLY A 330 26.47 -10.67 -6.65
N LEU A 331 25.73 -10.70 -5.54
CA LEU A 331 25.27 -11.94 -4.91
C LEU A 331 24.35 -12.75 -5.83
N MET A 332 23.45 -12.09 -6.56
CA MET A 332 22.58 -12.75 -7.54
C MET A 332 23.36 -13.42 -8.66
N HIS A 333 24.50 -12.86 -9.08
CA HIS A 333 25.35 -13.48 -10.10
C HIS A 333 25.99 -14.80 -9.64
N PHE A 334 26.31 -14.92 -8.35
CA PHE A 334 26.91 -16.14 -7.79
C PHE A 334 25.87 -17.19 -7.37
N MET A 335 24.58 -16.83 -7.30
CA MET A 335 23.53 -17.77 -6.94
C MET A 335 23.13 -18.65 -8.13
N PRO A 336 22.78 -19.93 -7.89
CA PRO A 336 22.23 -20.80 -8.93
C PRO A 336 20.88 -20.26 -9.42
N ALA A 337 20.44 -20.74 -10.57
CA ALA A 337 19.16 -20.35 -11.16
C ALA A 337 17.99 -20.55 -10.16
N TRP A 338 17.07 -19.58 -10.12
CA TRP A 338 16.03 -19.49 -9.10
C TRP A 338 14.97 -20.59 -9.21
N ASP A 339 14.89 -21.25 -10.36
CA ASP A 339 14.05 -22.41 -10.59
C ASP A 339 14.66 -23.71 -10.03
N GLN A 340 15.92 -23.73 -9.59
CA GLN A 340 16.57 -24.91 -9.06
C GLN A 340 16.41 -25.03 -7.54
N GLY A 341 16.14 -26.24 -7.07
CA GLY A 341 16.01 -26.57 -5.64
C GLY A 341 14.56 -26.55 -5.15
N HIS A 342 14.36 -27.16 -3.98
CA HIS A 342 13.05 -27.19 -3.32
C HIS A 342 12.63 -25.80 -2.82
N MET A 343 11.32 -25.64 -2.56
CA MET A 343 10.73 -24.39 -2.05
C MET A 343 11.56 -23.76 -0.92
N LEU A 344 11.92 -24.55 0.10
CA LEU A 344 12.67 -24.06 1.25
C LEU A 344 14.04 -23.48 0.86
N GLU A 345 14.75 -24.08 -0.09
CA GLU A 345 16.05 -23.58 -0.55
C GLU A 345 15.90 -22.23 -1.26
N ARG A 346 14.89 -22.09 -2.13
CA ARG A 346 14.59 -20.82 -2.82
C ARG A 346 14.28 -19.72 -1.80
N PHE A 347 13.47 -20.02 -0.79
CA PHE A 347 13.17 -19.11 0.33
C PHE A 347 14.41 -18.73 1.13
N MET A 348 15.30 -19.67 1.43
CA MET A 348 16.54 -19.41 2.17
C MET A 348 17.49 -18.51 1.35
N ARG A 349 17.67 -18.78 0.05
CA ARG A 349 18.47 -17.93 -0.85
C ARG A 349 17.92 -16.51 -0.94
N LEU A 350 16.59 -16.37 -1.07
CA LEU A 350 15.93 -15.07 -1.03
C LEU A 350 16.13 -14.37 0.32
N GLY A 351 16.01 -15.12 1.44
CA GLY A 351 16.24 -14.62 2.78
C GLY A 351 17.66 -14.08 2.97
N VAL A 352 18.67 -14.78 2.43
CA VAL A 352 20.07 -14.32 2.43
C VAL A 352 20.21 -13.00 1.66
N LEU A 353 19.61 -12.86 0.48
CA LEU A 353 19.66 -11.60 -0.28
C LEU A 353 18.99 -10.45 0.47
N VAL A 354 17.82 -10.68 1.06
CA VAL A 354 17.11 -9.64 1.83
C VAL A 354 17.95 -9.22 3.04
N VAL A 355 18.49 -10.17 3.81
CA VAL A 355 19.34 -9.87 4.97
C VAL A 355 20.62 -9.16 4.54
N ALA A 356 21.29 -9.60 3.48
CA ALA A 356 22.49 -8.95 2.96
C ALA A 356 22.20 -7.51 2.51
N GLY A 357 21.11 -7.28 1.78
CA GLY A 357 20.68 -5.94 1.37
C GLY A 357 20.41 -5.03 2.56
N VAL A 358 19.68 -5.52 3.57
CA VAL A 358 19.40 -4.77 4.81
C VAL A 358 20.70 -4.44 5.55
N VAL A 359 21.60 -5.42 5.73
CA VAL A 359 22.86 -5.23 6.46
C VAL A 359 23.78 -4.23 5.73
N VAL A 360 23.93 -4.35 4.41
CA VAL A 360 24.76 -3.42 3.62
C VAL A 360 24.18 -2.02 3.65
N TYR A 361 22.87 -1.88 3.48
CA TYR A 361 22.22 -0.58 3.46
C TYR A 361 22.35 0.14 4.81
N PHE A 362 21.94 -0.50 5.92
CA PHE A 362 22.05 0.11 7.24
C PHE A 362 23.50 0.24 7.70
N GLY A 363 24.38 -0.69 7.33
CA GLY A 363 25.83 -0.58 7.56
C GLY A 363 26.42 0.65 6.90
N MET A 364 26.09 0.91 5.62
CA MET A 364 26.59 2.08 4.91
C MET A 364 26.01 3.39 5.45
N LEU A 365 24.73 3.40 5.85
CA LEU A 365 24.15 4.57 6.53
C LEU A 365 24.88 4.87 7.85
N LEU A 366 25.18 3.85 8.66
CA LEU A 366 25.92 4.00 9.90
C LEU A 366 27.35 4.53 9.66
N LEU A 367 28.05 4.02 8.64
CA LEU A 367 29.38 4.48 8.24
C LEU A 367 29.39 5.94 7.77
N GLN A 368 28.33 6.36 7.07
CA GLN A 368 28.13 7.75 6.65
C GLN A 368 27.68 8.68 7.79
N GLY A 369 27.56 8.16 9.01
CA GLY A 369 27.23 8.90 10.22
C GLY A 369 25.74 9.10 10.45
N PHE A 370 24.85 8.43 9.73
CA PHE A 370 23.43 8.43 10.08
C PHE A 370 23.19 7.56 11.29
N ARG A 371 22.89 8.17 12.44
CA ARG A 371 22.43 7.43 13.60
C ARG A 371 20.91 7.32 13.51
N LEU A 372 20.36 6.11 13.63
CA LEU A 372 18.90 5.89 13.75
C LEU A 372 18.26 6.73 14.88
N ARG A 373 19.08 7.16 15.86
CA ARG A 373 18.69 8.07 16.94
C ARG A 373 18.42 9.51 16.48
N ASP A 374 19.04 9.99 15.41
CA ASP A 374 18.85 11.35 14.88
C ASP A 374 17.44 11.54 14.30
N PHE A 375 16.82 10.44 13.86
CA PHE A 375 15.44 10.41 13.40
C PHE A 375 14.43 10.01 14.47
N ASN A 376 14.88 9.75 15.71
CA ASN A 376 13.97 9.48 16.81
C ASN A 376 13.42 10.82 17.33
N ARG A 377 12.10 10.97 17.44
CA ARG A 377 11.39 12.24 17.75
C ARG A 377 11.97 13.06 18.91
N LYS A 378 12.70 12.41 19.84
CA LYS A 378 13.43 13.08 20.93
C LYS A 378 14.56 14.01 20.46
N SER A 379 15.00 13.96 19.20
CA SER A 379 15.97 14.90 18.61
C SER A 379 15.35 16.23 18.15
N LEU A 380 14.02 16.32 18.12
CA LEU A 380 13.28 17.53 17.74
C LEU A 380 12.92 18.41 18.93
N GLY A 381 13.17 17.93 20.17
CA GLY A 381 12.88 18.62 21.43
C GLY A 381 14.12 19.22 22.06
#